data_AF-A0A0T7C107-F1
#
_entry.id   AF-A0A0T7C107-F1
#
_cell.length_a   1.000
_cell.length_b   1.000
_cell.length_c   1.000
_cell.angle_alpha   90.00
_cell.angle_beta   90.00
_cell.angle_gamma   90.00
#
_symmetry.space_group_name_H-M   'P 1'
#
loop_
_entity.id
_entity.type
_entity.pdbx_description
1 polymer ?
#
loop_
_entity_poly.entity_id
_entity_poly.type
_entity_poly.pdbx_seq_one_letter_code
_entity_poly.pdbx_strand_id
1 'polypeptide(L)'
;MSSLADKDAAAPKKEEPKKSMGDTIDIIAGWVVDIISIPFQFVGAVMAQFVEPGTSGAKILGMVMFAGGVILSADGVWQTLFQGTAIFPWFERRWIGWYGWLILPFNPLFWLSIVISWCIQQAEAKTLRGKRPDIAKTEYEASTQYNLPAKPTAKIDLAKALWGDYKRAGMRDRNSGGLIALLIWLLDFVTTFYSRNPFGFTDPGQVVACIIYNFATMMAGEIGWNLWKHSKR
;
A
#
# COMPACT_ATOMS: atom_id res chain seq x y z
N MET A 1 52.51 46.80 11.20
CA MET A 1 53.19 45.56 10.78
C MET A 1 52.83 44.50 11.82
N SER A 2 51.98 43.52 11.46
CA SER A 2 52.38 42.12 11.20
C SER A 2 52.94 41.46 12.47
N SER A 3 52.44 40.35 13.05
CA SER A 3 51.70 39.17 12.57
C SER A 3 50.80 38.67 13.73
N LEU A 4 49.63 38.05 13.57
CA LEU A 4 49.31 36.72 13.00
C LEU A 4 50.13 35.54 13.56
N ALA A 5 49.41 34.45 13.84
CA ALA A 5 49.80 33.11 14.32
C ALA A 5 49.90 32.98 15.86
N ASP A 6 49.23 32.06 16.57
CA ASP A 6 48.34 30.96 16.22
C ASP A 6 47.42 30.70 17.42
N LYS A 7 46.11 30.62 17.18
CA LYS A 7 45.19 29.92 18.08
C LYS A 7 44.44 28.91 17.24
N ASP A 8 44.85 27.66 17.40
CA ASP A 8 44.19 26.47 16.87
C ASP A 8 42.71 26.47 17.23
N ALA A 9 41.88 26.99 16.33
CA ALA A 9 40.44 26.76 16.35
C ALA A 9 40.19 25.42 15.65
N ALA A 10 40.23 24.34 16.44
CA ALA A 10 39.79 23.03 16.00
C ALA A 10 38.37 23.13 15.41
N ALA A 11 38.25 22.87 14.11
CA ALA A 11 36.95 22.79 13.45
C ALA A 11 36.09 21.70 14.13
N PRO A 12 34.80 21.94 14.39
CA PRO A 12 33.93 20.93 14.96
C PRO A 12 33.79 19.79 13.95
N LYS A 13 34.30 18.60 14.33
CA LYS A 13 34.07 17.36 13.59
C LYS A 13 32.55 17.16 13.51
N LYS A 14 32.00 17.21 12.29
CA LYS A 14 30.63 16.73 12.02
C LYS A 14 30.58 15.27 12.43
N GLU A 15 29.91 14.97 13.53
CA GLU A 15 29.56 13.60 13.90
C GLU A 15 28.70 13.04 12.77
N GLU A 16 29.25 12.09 12.01
CA GLU A 16 28.44 11.30 11.10
C GLU A 16 27.34 10.62 11.93
N PRO A 17 26.06 10.71 11.52
CA PRO A 17 24.99 10.08 12.27
C PRO A 17 25.25 8.58 12.26
N LYS A 18 25.53 8.01 13.44
CA LYS A 18 25.59 6.56 13.65
C LYS A 18 24.27 5.99 13.17
N LYS A 19 24.27 5.38 11.98
CA LYS A 19 23.12 4.63 11.45
C LYS A 19 22.68 3.66 12.53
N SER A 20 21.51 3.91 13.08
CA SER A 20 20.91 3.04 14.08
C SER A 20 20.58 1.71 13.42
N MET A 21 20.62 0.58 14.14
CA MET A 21 20.13 -0.71 13.59
C MET A 21 18.70 -0.57 13.04
N GLY A 22 17.91 0.36 13.59
CA GLY A 22 16.60 0.75 13.05
C GLY A 22 16.65 1.24 11.60
N ASP A 23 17.61 2.10 11.24
CA ASP A 23 17.77 2.60 9.87
C ASP A 23 18.08 1.47 8.88
N THR A 24 18.84 0.46 9.32
CA THR A 24 19.18 -0.68 8.45
C THR A 24 17.97 -1.57 8.21
N ILE A 25 17.15 -1.79 9.24
CA ILE A 25 15.88 -2.52 9.13
C ILE A 25 14.89 -1.75 8.25
N ASP A 26 14.80 -0.43 8.40
CA ASP A 26 13.92 0.42 7.59
C ASP A 26 14.38 0.48 6.12
N ILE A 27 15.68 0.48 5.86
CA ILE A 27 16.22 0.35 4.50
C ILE A 27 15.82 -1.01 3.91
N ILE A 28 16.07 -2.12 4.61
CA ILE A 28 15.72 -3.46 4.11
C ILE A 28 14.21 -3.59 3.91
N ALA A 29 13.39 -3.09 4.83
CA ALA A 29 11.95 -3.06 4.70
C ALA A 29 11.51 -2.23 3.48
N GLY A 30 12.16 -1.09 3.23
CA GLY A 30 11.98 -0.28 2.03
C GLY A 30 12.27 -1.08 0.76
N TRP A 31 13.41 -1.76 0.68
CA TRP A 31 13.78 -2.58 -0.47
C TRP A 31 12.81 -3.74 -0.69
N VAL A 32 12.37 -4.41 0.38
CA VAL A 32 11.39 -5.51 0.29
C VAL A 32 10.06 -5.00 -0.23
N VAL A 33 9.55 -3.89 0.33
CA VAL A 33 8.30 -3.27 -0.15
C VAL A 33 8.45 -2.79 -1.59
N ASP A 34 9.58 -2.17 -1.96
CA ASP A 34 9.82 -1.68 -3.31
C ASP A 34 9.83 -2.84 -4.33
N ILE A 35 10.58 -3.92 -4.04
CA ILE A 35 10.64 -5.11 -4.92
C ILE A 35 9.27 -5.76 -5.06
N ILE A 36 8.57 -5.97 -3.94
CA ILE A 36 7.22 -6.54 -3.94
C ILE A 36 6.26 -5.62 -4.70
N SER A 37 6.48 -4.30 -4.69
CA SER A 37 5.64 -3.32 -5.38
C SER A 37 5.80 -3.25 -6.91
N ILE A 38 6.92 -3.72 -7.46
CA ILE A 38 7.21 -3.66 -8.91
C ILE A 38 6.08 -4.28 -9.76
N PRO A 39 5.68 -5.55 -9.53
CA PRO A 39 4.57 -6.14 -10.28
C PRO A 39 3.26 -5.35 -10.11
N PHE A 40 3.05 -4.72 -8.95
CA PHE A 40 1.83 -3.97 -8.64
C PHE A 40 1.76 -2.66 -9.41
N GLN A 41 2.87 -1.92 -9.46
CA GLN A 41 2.99 -0.69 -10.23
C GLN A 41 2.81 -0.97 -11.73
N PHE A 42 3.36 -2.09 -12.22
CA PHE A 42 3.21 -2.51 -13.61
C PHE A 42 1.74 -2.77 -13.97
N VAL A 43 1.01 -3.58 -13.19
CA VAL A 43 -0.41 -3.86 -13.44
C VAL A 43 -1.26 -2.59 -13.33
N GLY A 44 -1.00 -1.73 -12.34
CA GLY A 44 -1.67 -0.44 -12.20
C GLY A 44 -1.45 0.47 -13.41
N ALA A 45 -0.23 0.52 -13.95
CA ALA A 45 0.10 1.29 -15.14
C ALA A 45 -0.58 0.74 -16.39
N VAL A 46 -0.62 -0.59 -16.57
CA VAL A 46 -1.33 -1.24 -17.67
C VAL A 46 -2.83 -0.91 -17.60
N MET A 47 -3.45 -1.06 -16.43
CA MET A 47 -4.88 -0.75 -16.24
C MET A 47 -5.18 0.73 -16.49
N ALA A 48 -4.27 1.63 -16.14
CA ALA A 48 -4.40 3.06 -16.42
C ALA A 48 -4.39 3.39 -17.92
N GLN A 49 -3.75 2.57 -18.77
CA GLN A 49 -3.77 2.75 -20.23
C GLN A 49 -5.14 2.41 -20.85
N PHE A 50 -5.92 1.54 -20.20
CA PHE A 50 -7.24 1.11 -20.69
C PHE A 50 -8.39 2.00 -20.21
N VAL A 51 -8.12 3.05 -19.43
CA VAL A 51 -9.15 3.87 -18.79
C VAL A 51 -8.91 5.34 -19.08
N GLU A 52 -9.94 5.98 -19.66
CA GLU A 52 -9.89 7.40 -19.99
C GLU A 52 -9.89 8.26 -18.70
N PRO A 53 -8.86 9.10 -18.47
CA PRO A 53 -8.76 9.97 -17.30
C PRO A 53 -9.95 10.92 -17.17
N GLY A 54 -10.29 11.30 -15.94
CA GLY A 54 -11.34 12.29 -15.67
C GLY A 54 -12.80 11.84 -15.88
N THR A 55 -13.03 10.61 -16.36
CA THR A 55 -14.40 10.11 -16.58
C THR A 55 -15.04 9.55 -15.31
N SER A 56 -16.37 9.70 -15.20
CA SER A 56 -17.15 9.03 -14.15
C SER A 56 -17.03 7.49 -14.21
N GLY A 57 -16.80 6.93 -15.41
CA GLY A 57 -16.57 5.50 -15.61
C GLY A 57 -15.30 5.00 -14.92
N ALA A 58 -14.19 5.73 -15.04
CA ALA A 58 -12.94 5.42 -14.34
C ALA A 58 -13.12 5.39 -12.81
N LYS A 59 -13.93 6.32 -12.28
CA LYS A 59 -14.24 6.40 -10.85
C LYS A 59 -15.03 5.19 -10.37
N ILE A 60 -16.06 4.80 -11.13
CA ILE A 60 -16.91 3.65 -10.81
C ILE A 60 -16.08 2.36 -10.91
N LEU A 61 -15.30 2.20 -11.97
CA LEU A 61 -14.45 1.04 -12.17
C LEU A 61 -13.42 0.89 -11.04
N GLY A 62 -12.77 1.98 -10.63
CA GLY A 62 -11.85 1.97 -9.48
C GLY A 62 -12.53 1.55 -8.18
N MET A 63 -13.75 2.04 -7.91
CA MET A 63 -14.53 1.63 -6.73
C MET A 63 -14.94 0.16 -6.79
N VAL A 64 -15.38 -0.34 -7.95
CA VAL A 64 -15.78 -1.74 -8.14
C VAL A 64 -14.57 -2.67 -8.00
N MET A 65 -13.43 -2.33 -8.59
CA MET A 65 -12.20 -3.11 -8.46
C MET A 65 -11.70 -3.15 -7.01
N PHE A 66 -11.78 -2.02 -6.31
CA PHE A 66 -11.44 -1.97 -4.88
C PHE A 66 -12.40 -2.82 -4.04
N ALA A 67 -13.72 -2.64 -4.21
CA ALA A 67 -14.72 -3.39 -3.45
C ALA A 67 -14.66 -4.90 -3.74
N GLY A 68 -14.53 -5.28 -5.01
CA GLY A 68 -14.32 -6.66 -5.42
C GLY A 68 -13.05 -7.23 -4.81
N GLY A 69 -11.96 -6.47 -4.85
CA GLY A 69 -10.71 -6.75 -4.16
C GLY A 69 -10.85 -7.06 -2.68
N VAL A 70 -11.53 -6.18 -1.96
CA VAL A 70 -11.81 -6.33 -0.52
C VAL A 70 -12.59 -7.61 -0.25
N ILE A 71 -13.61 -7.90 -1.06
CA ILE A 71 -14.42 -9.13 -0.89
C ILE A 71 -13.58 -10.39 -1.18
N LEU A 72 -12.75 -10.37 -2.22
CA LEU A 72 -11.88 -11.52 -2.55
C LEU A 72 -10.83 -11.76 -1.46
N SER A 73 -10.18 -10.71 -0.96
CA SER A 73 -9.24 -10.80 0.17
C SER A 73 -9.94 -11.18 1.47
N ALA A 74 -11.19 -10.74 1.69
CA ALA A 74 -11.99 -11.11 2.86
C ALA A 74 -12.29 -12.61 2.92
N ASP A 75 -12.30 -13.30 1.79
CA ASP A 75 -12.40 -14.76 1.76
C ASP A 75 -11.13 -15.43 2.33
N GLY A 76 -9.94 -14.89 2.05
CA GLY A 76 -8.70 -15.34 2.69
C GLY A 76 -8.76 -15.18 4.21
N VAL A 77 -9.12 -13.98 4.68
CA VAL A 77 -9.30 -13.68 6.12
C VAL A 77 -10.35 -14.59 6.77
N TRP A 78 -11.46 -14.83 6.09
CA TRP A 78 -12.55 -15.68 6.54
C TRP A 78 -12.10 -17.13 6.77
N GLN A 79 -11.35 -17.68 5.82
CA GLN A 79 -10.83 -19.04 5.91
C GLN A 79 -9.72 -19.16 6.94
N THR A 80 -8.81 -18.19 7.04
CA THR A 80 -7.65 -18.28 7.93
C THR A 80 -7.97 -17.96 9.39
N LEU A 81 -8.70 -16.88 9.65
CA LEU A 81 -8.96 -16.41 11.02
C LEU A 81 -10.19 -17.05 11.64
N PHE A 82 -11.25 -17.25 10.84
CA PHE A 82 -12.52 -17.78 11.34
C PHE A 82 -12.76 -19.24 10.98
N GLN A 83 -11.80 -19.89 10.30
CA GLN A 83 -11.90 -21.29 9.86
C GLN A 83 -13.17 -21.55 9.04
N GLY A 84 -13.63 -20.51 8.33
CA GLY A 84 -14.84 -20.55 7.54
C GLY A 84 -14.65 -21.37 6.26
N THR A 85 -15.75 -21.91 5.73
CA THR A 85 -15.72 -22.54 4.40
C THR A 85 -15.54 -21.47 3.33
N ALA A 86 -14.73 -21.75 2.30
CA ALA A 86 -14.44 -20.80 1.24
C ALA A 86 -15.70 -20.17 0.63
N ILE A 87 -15.70 -18.84 0.54
CA ILE A 87 -16.83 -18.06 0.04
C ILE A 87 -16.96 -18.22 -1.48
N PHE A 88 -15.84 -18.39 -2.16
CA PHE A 88 -15.79 -18.56 -3.60
C PHE A 88 -15.30 -19.94 -4.03
N PRO A 89 -15.70 -20.43 -5.21
CA PRO A 89 -15.33 -21.76 -5.69
C PRO A 89 -13.91 -21.83 -6.28
N TRP A 90 -13.22 -20.69 -6.44
CA TRP A 90 -11.94 -20.65 -7.16
C TRP A 90 -10.81 -21.26 -6.33
N PHE A 91 -10.17 -22.27 -6.91
CA PHE A 91 -9.05 -23.00 -6.30
C PHE A 91 -9.41 -23.73 -5.01
N GLU A 92 -10.70 -24.05 -4.82
CA GLU A 92 -11.23 -24.68 -3.62
C GLU A 92 -12.05 -25.92 -3.95
N ARG A 93 -11.91 -26.98 -3.17
CA ARG A 93 -12.70 -28.21 -3.35
C ARG A 93 -14.10 -28.09 -2.75
N ARG A 94 -14.26 -27.27 -1.72
CA ARG A 94 -15.52 -27.05 -1.00
C ARG A 94 -15.70 -25.56 -0.77
N TRP A 95 -16.85 -25.05 -1.17
CA TRP A 95 -17.22 -23.65 -0.99
C TRP A 95 -18.66 -23.55 -0.46
N ILE A 96 -19.07 -22.38 0.02
CA ILE A 96 -20.38 -22.19 0.67
C ILE A 96 -21.57 -22.46 -0.26
N GLY A 97 -21.35 -22.45 -1.58
CA GLY A 97 -22.38 -22.63 -2.60
C GLY A 97 -23.25 -21.38 -2.79
N TRP A 98 -24.04 -21.37 -3.86
CA TRP A 98 -24.92 -20.24 -4.19
C TRP A 98 -25.98 -19.97 -3.11
N TYR A 99 -26.46 -21.01 -2.43
CA TYR A 99 -27.38 -20.86 -1.31
C TYR A 99 -26.69 -20.30 -0.06
N GLY A 100 -25.44 -20.72 0.21
CA GLY A 100 -24.64 -20.19 1.31
C GLY A 100 -24.43 -18.68 1.20
N TRP A 101 -24.31 -18.15 -0.01
CA TRP A 101 -24.23 -16.71 -0.26
C TRP A 101 -25.45 -15.91 0.22
N LEU A 102 -26.64 -16.52 0.23
CA LEU A 102 -27.84 -15.87 0.76
C LEU A 102 -27.84 -15.81 2.29
N ILE A 103 -27.17 -16.76 2.94
CA ILE A 103 -27.10 -16.87 4.39
C ILE A 103 -25.90 -16.10 4.95
N LEU A 104 -24.82 -16.00 4.20
CA LEU A 104 -23.55 -15.40 4.60
C LEU A 104 -23.69 -13.97 5.20
N PRO A 105 -24.53 -13.06 4.66
CA PRO A 105 -24.72 -11.72 5.22
C PRO A 105 -25.34 -11.70 6.61
N PHE A 106 -25.99 -12.79 7.04
CA PHE A 106 -26.54 -12.91 8.39
C PHE A 106 -25.50 -13.38 9.41
N ASN A 107 -24.30 -13.74 8.97
CA ASN A 107 -23.20 -14.09 9.86
C ASN A 107 -22.36 -12.85 10.21
N PRO A 108 -22.26 -12.44 11.49
CA PRO A 108 -21.48 -11.27 11.87
C PRO A 108 -19.97 -11.42 11.60
N LEU A 109 -19.45 -12.65 11.60
CA LEU A 109 -18.03 -12.92 11.32
C LEU A 109 -17.65 -12.62 9.86
N PHE A 110 -18.60 -12.71 8.93
CA PHE A 110 -18.38 -12.34 7.53
C PHE A 110 -18.18 -10.82 7.39
N TRP A 111 -18.97 -10.02 8.09
CA TRP A 111 -18.76 -8.57 8.11
C TRP A 111 -17.44 -8.20 8.78
N LEU A 112 -17.06 -8.93 9.83
CA LEU A 112 -15.77 -8.75 10.48
C LEU A 112 -14.60 -9.06 9.52
N SER A 113 -14.69 -10.13 8.71
CA SER A 113 -13.65 -10.44 7.72
C SER A 113 -13.54 -9.37 6.64
N ILE A 114 -14.66 -8.80 6.18
CA ILE A 114 -14.67 -7.66 5.25
C ILE A 114 -13.98 -6.44 5.88
N VAL A 115 -14.29 -6.12 7.14
CA VAL A 115 -13.70 -4.96 7.83
C VAL A 115 -12.18 -5.15 8.01
N ILE A 116 -11.73 -6.34 8.38
CA ILE A 116 -10.31 -6.66 8.52
C ILE A 116 -9.60 -6.53 7.16
N SER A 117 -10.15 -7.17 6.12
CA SER A 117 -9.63 -7.09 4.75
C SER A 117 -9.53 -5.63 4.27
N TRP A 118 -10.57 -4.83 4.49
CA TRP A 118 -10.55 -3.42 4.14
C TRP A 118 -9.45 -2.64 4.86
N CYS A 119 -9.24 -2.90 6.16
CA CYS A 119 -8.16 -2.28 6.94
C CYS A 119 -6.78 -2.68 6.42
N ILE A 120 -6.56 -3.95 6.08
CA ILE A 120 -5.32 -4.46 5.50
C ILE A 120 -5.04 -3.75 4.18
N GLN A 121 -5.97 -3.79 3.23
CA GLN A 121 -5.79 -3.15 1.92
C GLN A 121 -5.54 -1.65 2.02
N GLN A 122 -6.19 -0.95 2.96
CA GLN A 122 -5.95 0.48 3.19
C GLN A 122 -4.60 0.76 3.83
N ALA A 123 -4.10 -0.13 4.69
CA ALA A 123 -2.79 -0.01 5.29
C ALA A 123 -1.70 -0.28 4.23
N GLU A 124 -1.81 -1.35 3.46
CA GLU A 124 -0.89 -1.68 2.36
C GLU A 124 -0.81 -0.56 1.32
N ALA A 125 -1.97 -0.09 0.87
CA ALA A 125 -2.12 1.09 0.03
C ALA A 125 -1.35 2.31 0.56
N LYS A 126 -1.46 2.62 1.86
CA LYS A 126 -0.75 3.74 2.47
C LYS A 126 0.77 3.52 2.51
N THR A 127 1.20 2.28 2.74
CA THR A 127 2.63 1.93 2.82
C THR A 127 3.33 1.99 1.47
N LEU A 128 2.67 1.51 0.41
CA LEU A 128 3.14 1.61 -0.98
C LEU A 128 3.24 3.06 -1.47
N ARG A 129 2.33 3.93 -1.02
CA ARG A 129 2.26 5.34 -1.44
C ARG A 129 3.12 6.28 -0.61
N GLY A 130 3.79 5.79 0.43
CA GLY A 130 4.59 6.62 1.33
C GLY A 130 5.81 7.19 0.61
N LYS A 131 5.83 8.51 0.36
CA LYS A 131 7.03 9.21 -0.11
C LYS A 131 8.15 9.05 0.90
N ARG A 132 9.39 8.95 0.41
CA ARG A 132 10.56 8.98 1.28
C ARG A 132 10.65 10.34 2.00
N PRO A 133 10.90 10.37 3.30
CA PRO A 133 10.87 11.60 4.11
C PRO A 133 11.90 12.65 3.70
N ASP A 134 13.07 12.22 3.23
CA ASP A 134 14.08 13.08 2.62
C ASP A 134 13.55 13.82 1.39
N ILE A 135 12.88 13.11 0.48
CA ILE A 135 12.28 13.69 -0.74
C ILE A 135 11.12 14.62 -0.37
N ALA A 136 10.24 14.18 0.54
CA ALA A 136 9.09 14.97 0.98
C ALA A 136 9.51 16.27 1.70
N LYS A 137 10.61 16.23 2.46
CA LYS A 137 11.20 17.41 3.10
C LYS A 137 11.71 18.41 2.06
N THR A 138 12.50 17.94 1.10
CA THR A 138 13.04 18.80 0.03
C THR A 138 11.95 19.40 -0.85
N GLU A 139 10.91 18.64 -1.20
CA GLU A 139 9.77 19.16 -1.98
C GLU A 139 8.97 20.19 -1.18
N TYR A 140 8.74 19.95 0.12
CA TYR A 140 8.05 20.91 0.98
C TYR A 140 8.85 22.20 1.08
N GLU A 141 10.13 22.14 1.46
CA GLU A 141 11.01 23.30 1.61
C GLU A 141 11.14 24.11 0.31
N ALA A 142 11.20 23.45 -0.85
CA ALA A 142 11.21 24.11 -2.15
C ALA A 142 9.89 24.82 -2.45
N SER A 143 8.75 24.28 -2.01
CA SER A 143 7.43 24.88 -2.26
C SER A 143 7.10 26.05 -1.35
N THR A 144 7.66 26.10 -0.13
CA THR A 144 7.44 27.18 0.84
C THR A 144 7.92 28.53 0.30
N GLN A 145 8.84 28.53 -0.67
CA GLN A 145 9.36 29.73 -1.34
C GLN A 145 8.33 30.39 -2.28
N TYR A 146 7.24 29.70 -2.63
CA TYR A 146 6.25 30.15 -3.61
C TYR A 146 4.86 30.46 -2.99
N ASN A 147 4.80 30.82 -1.72
CA ASN A 147 3.54 31.18 -1.04
C ASN A 147 2.86 32.38 -1.74
N LEU A 148 1.69 32.14 -2.33
CA LEU A 148 0.85 33.17 -2.95
C LEU A 148 0.04 33.92 -1.86
N PRO A 149 -0.12 35.25 -1.96
CA PRO A 149 -0.82 36.06 -0.96
C PRO A 149 -2.34 35.81 -0.89
N ALA A 150 -2.95 35.17 -1.90
CA ALA A 150 -4.37 34.82 -1.89
C ALA A 150 -4.65 33.53 -2.69
N LYS A 151 -5.60 32.73 -2.16
CA LYS A 151 -5.97 31.40 -2.68
C LYS A 151 -6.88 31.52 -3.93
N PRO A 152 -6.51 30.97 -5.10
CA PRO A 152 -7.42 30.83 -6.23
C PRO A 152 -8.48 29.77 -5.93
N THR A 153 -9.76 30.09 -6.13
CA THR A 153 -10.93 29.33 -5.67
C THR A 153 -11.10 27.93 -6.29
N ALA A 154 -10.25 27.52 -7.23
CA ALA A 154 -10.30 26.23 -7.91
C ALA A 154 -8.95 25.49 -7.98
N LYS A 155 -7.89 26.00 -7.34
CA LYS A 155 -6.54 25.38 -7.40
C LYS A 155 -6.16 24.78 -6.06
N ILE A 156 -5.54 23.60 -6.11
CA ILE A 156 -4.99 22.91 -4.94
C ILE A 156 -3.86 23.75 -4.37
N ASP A 157 -3.90 24.01 -3.07
CA ASP A 157 -2.81 24.66 -2.34
C ASP A 157 -1.64 23.67 -2.25
N LEU A 158 -0.61 23.92 -3.07
CA LEU A 158 0.56 23.07 -3.20
C LEU A 158 1.32 22.95 -1.88
N ALA A 159 1.44 24.05 -1.12
CA ALA A 159 2.12 24.06 0.17
C ALA A 159 1.34 23.23 1.21
N LYS A 160 0.00 23.33 1.23
CA LYS A 160 -0.84 22.50 2.11
C LYS A 160 -0.79 21.02 1.73
N ALA A 161 -0.76 20.69 0.45
CA ALA A 161 -0.64 19.32 -0.04
C ALA A 161 0.74 18.72 0.33
N LEU A 162 1.82 19.45 0.08
CA LEU A 162 3.19 19.04 0.39
C LEU A 162 3.47 18.97 1.89
N TRP A 163 2.86 19.84 2.70
CA TRP A 163 2.89 19.72 4.15
C TRP A 163 2.22 18.43 4.64
N GLY A 164 1.10 18.05 4.03
CA GLY A 164 0.42 16.78 4.31
C GLY A 164 1.30 15.57 3.96
N ASP A 165 1.98 15.62 2.82
CA ASP A 165 2.92 14.58 2.38
C ASP A 165 4.14 14.51 3.32
N TYR A 166 4.74 15.65 3.68
CA TYR A 166 5.85 15.74 4.63
C TYR A 166 5.46 15.19 6.01
N LYS A 167 4.27 15.55 6.53
CA LYS A 167 3.79 15.03 7.82
C LYS A 167 3.57 13.52 7.78
N ARG A 168 3.05 12.98 6.67
CA ARG A 168 2.88 11.52 6.48
C ARG A 168 4.23 10.80 6.35
N ALA A 169 5.16 11.37 5.60
CA ALA A 169 6.51 10.83 5.45
C ALA A 169 7.29 10.87 6.77
N GLY A 170 7.16 11.95 7.54
CA GLY A 170 7.72 12.06 8.90
C GLY A 170 7.08 11.12 9.92
N MET A 171 5.81 10.71 9.72
CA MET A 171 5.21 9.62 10.50
C MET A 171 5.74 8.24 10.10
N ARG A 172 6.23 8.06 8.86
CA ARG A 172 6.91 6.83 8.41
C ARG A 172 8.28 6.67 9.09
N ASP A 173 9.00 7.76 9.26
CA ASP A 173 10.35 7.82 9.86
C ASP A 173 10.39 7.65 11.39
N ARG A 174 9.27 7.83 12.10
CA ARG A 174 9.28 7.95 13.56
C ARG A 174 9.32 6.60 14.32
N ASN A 175 9.97 5.57 13.75
CA ASN A 175 10.35 4.28 14.37
C ASN A 175 9.35 3.10 14.38
N SER A 176 8.36 3.04 13.48
CA SER A 176 7.49 1.83 13.42
C SER A 176 6.70 1.65 12.13
N GLY A 177 6.65 2.67 11.25
CA GLY A 177 5.86 2.61 10.01
C GLY A 177 6.32 1.52 9.05
N GLY A 178 7.64 1.36 8.86
CA GLY A 178 8.21 0.32 7.98
C GLY A 178 8.01 -1.09 8.53
N LEU A 179 8.25 -1.30 9.83
CA LEU A 179 8.05 -2.60 10.47
C LEU A 179 6.57 -3.02 10.53
N ILE A 180 5.67 -2.09 10.89
CA ILE A 180 4.23 -2.34 10.87
C ILE A 180 3.75 -2.62 9.45
N ALA A 181 4.26 -1.88 8.45
CA ALA A 181 3.98 -2.17 7.05
C ALA A 181 4.40 -3.59 6.68
N LEU A 182 5.63 -3.98 7.00
CA LEU A 182 6.17 -5.30 6.70
C LEU A 182 5.36 -6.40 7.40
N LEU A 183 4.94 -6.19 8.64
CA LEU A 183 4.06 -7.11 9.36
C LEU A 183 2.69 -7.25 8.70
N ILE A 184 2.09 -6.15 8.22
CA ILE A 184 0.80 -6.19 7.52
C ILE A 184 0.93 -6.95 6.21
N TRP A 185 1.96 -6.63 5.41
CA TRP A 185 2.26 -7.32 4.15
C TRP A 185 2.54 -8.81 4.36
N LEU A 186 3.32 -9.15 5.39
CA LEU A 186 3.62 -10.54 5.74
C LEU A 186 2.36 -11.27 6.18
N LEU A 187 1.51 -10.63 6.97
CA LEU A 187 0.24 -11.20 7.40
C LEU A 187 -0.66 -11.46 6.21
N ASP A 188 -0.85 -10.48 5.31
CA ASP A 188 -1.71 -10.65 4.13
C ASP A 188 -1.18 -11.72 3.18
N PHE A 189 0.14 -11.78 2.99
CA PHE A 189 0.80 -12.85 2.24
C PHE A 189 0.52 -14.21 2.87
N VAL A 190 0.73 -14.36 4.18
CA VAL A 190 0.48 -15.62 4.88
C VAL A 190 -1.00 -15.99 4.80
N THR A 191 -1.93 -15.08 5.05
CA THR A 191 -3.37 -15.38 4.99
C THR A 191 -3.80 -15.78 3.59
N THR A 192 -3.30 -15.09 2.57
CA THR A 192 -3.64 -15.38 1.18
C THR A 192 -3.13 -16.76 0.76
N PHE A 193 -1.83 -17.05 0.96
CA PHE A 193 -1.24 -18.33 0.56
C PHE A 193 -1.57 -19.51 1.48
N TYR A 194 -1.94 -19.25 2.74
CA TYR A 194 -2.47 -20.29 3.63
C TYR A 194 -3.90 -20.65 3.24
N SER A 195 -4.75 -19.67 2.94
CA SER A 195 -6.12 -19.95 2.46
C SER A 195 -6.08 -20.72 1.14
N ARG A 196 -5.24 -20.30 0.20
CA ARG A 196 -5.11 -20.92 -1.13
C ARG A 196 -3.66 -21.27 -1.42
N ASN A 197 -3.29 -22.51 -1.12
CA ASN A 197 -1.94 -23.00 -1.35
C ASN A 197 -1.75 -23.46 -2.81
N PRO A 198 -0.96 -22.74 -3.63
CA PRO A 198 -0.74 -23.12 -5.03
C PRO A 198 0.00 -24.45 -5.17
N PHE A 199 0.77 -24.86 -4.16
CA PHE A 199 1.48 -26.14 -4.17
C PHE A 199 0.57 -27.35 -3.86
N GLY A 200 -0.71 -27.11 -3.57
CA GLY A 200 -1.72 -28.16 -3.45
C GLY A 200 -2.20 -28.72 -4.79
N PHE A 201 -1.83 -28.09 -5.91
CA PHE A 201 -2.25 -28.49 -7.26
C PHE A 201 -1.14 -29.27 -7.97
N THR A 202 -1.55 -30.31 -8.72
CA THR A 202 -0.64 -31.11 -9.54
C THR A 202 -0.50 -30.59 -10.96
N ASP A 203 -1.52 -29.88 -11.46
CA ASP A 203 -1.50 -29.27 -12.79
C ASP A 203 -0.73 -27.93 -12.76
N PRO A 204 0.37 -27.79 -13.52
CA PRO A 204 1.15 -26.56 -13.55
C PRO A 204 0.32 -25.31 -13.93
N GLY A 205 -0.70 -25.48 -14.79
CA GLY A 205 -1.58 -24.37 -15.17
C GLY A 205 -2.38 -23.83 -13.98
N GLN A 206 -2.91 -24.73 -13.15
CA GLN A 206 -3.62 -24.37 -11.92
C GLN A 206 -2.72 -23.75 -10.86
N VAL A 207 -1.48 -24.24 -10.73
CA VAL A 207 -0.47 -23.65 -9.82
C VAL A 207 -0.24 -22.18 -10.18
N VAL A 208 0.05 -21.90 -11.46
CA VAL A 208 0.30 -20.54 -11.94
C VAL A 208 -0.94 -19.66 -11.80
N ALA A 209 -2.12 -20.17 -12.15
CA ALA A 209 -3.36 -19.42 -12.02
C ALA A 209 -3.69 -19.08 -10.56
N CYS A 210 -3.44 -19.99 -9.62
CA CYS A 210 -3.61 -19.76 -8.19
C CYS A 210 -2.65 -18.69 -7.67
N ILE A 211 -1.38 -18.73 -8.08
CA ILE A 211 -0.39 -17.69 -7.73
C ILE A 211 -0.85 -16.32 -8.25
N ILE A 212 -1.27 -16.24 -9.51
CA ILE A 212 -1.76 -14.99 -10.11
C ILE A 212 -3.00 -14.49 -9.36
N TYR A 213 -3.93 -15.37 -9.04
CA TYR A 213 -5.13 -15.03 -8.27
C TYR A 213 -4.75 -14.45 -6.90
N ASN A 214 -3.88 -15.12 -6.15
CA ASN A 214 -3.42 -14.67 -4.84
C ASN A 214 -2.76 -13.28 -4.91
N PHE A 215 -1.88 -13.05 -5.89
CA PHE A 215 -1.32 -11.71 -6.08
C PHE A 215 -2.39 -10.69 -6.47
N ALA A 216 -3.35 -11.04 -7.33
CA ALA A 216 -4.42 -10.14 -7.72
C ALA A 216 -5.31 -9.73 -6.54
N THR A 217 -5.59 -10.64 -5.61
CA THR A 217 -6.38 -10.33 -4.40
C THR A 217 -5.66 -9.40 -3.44
N MET A 218 -4.34 -9.58 -3.27
CA MET A 218 -3.50 -8.65 -2.50
C MET A 218 -3.40 -7.29 -3.21
N MET A 219 -3.31 -7.27 -4.54
CA MET A 219 -3.12 -6.06 -5.35
C MET A 219 -4.38 -5.19 -5.50
N ALA A 220 -5.56 -5.73 -5.22
CA ALA A 220 -6.81 -5.09 -5.64
C ALA A 220 -7.03 -3.71 -4.98
N GLY A 221 -6.52 -3.52 -3.76
CA GLY A 221 -6.53 -2.24 -3.05
C GLY A 221 -5.73 -1.14 -3.75
N GLU A 222 -4.57 -1.49 -4.31
CA GLU A 222 -3.70 -0.54 -5.01
C GLU A 222 -4.17 -0.29 -6.45
N ILE A 223 -4.63 -1.34 -7.15
CA ILE A 223 -5.21 -1.23 -8.50
C ILE A 223 -6.46 -0.34 -8.48
N GLY A 224 -7.41 -0.61 -7.57
CA GLY A 224 -8.66 0.16 -7.47
C GLY A 224 -8.43 1.63 -7.13
N TRP A 225 -7.44 1.92 -6.27
CA TRP A 225 -7.05 3.29 -5.98
C TRP A 225 -6.37 3.99 -7.14
N ASN A 226 -5.43 3.35 -7.84
CA ASN A 226 -4.73 3.98 -8.96
C ASN A 226 -5.69 4.39 -10.07
N LEU A 227 -6.70 3.55 -10.34
CA LEU A 227 -7.83 3.85 -11.22
C LEU A 227 -8.66 5.05 -10.71
N TRP A 228 -9.08 5.03 -9.44
CA TRP A 228 -9.83 6.14 -8.84
C TRP A 228 -9.05 7.45 -8.80
N LYS A 229 -7.73 7.42 -8.61
CA LYS A 229 -6.88 8.59 -8.65
C LYS A 229 -6.76 9.14 -10.07
N HIS A 230 -6.65 8.27 -11.08
CA HIS A 230 -6.67 8.67 -12.49
C HIS A 230 -8.01 9.30 -12.89
N SER A 231 -9.12 8.92 -12.26
CA SER A 231 -10.42 9.56 -12.49
C SER A 231 -10.54 10.98 -11.92
N LYS A 232 -9.55 11.46 -11.14
CA LYS A 232 -9.55 12.80 -10.53
C LYS A 232 -8.62 13.78 -11.22
N ARG A 233 -7.81 13.31 -12.16
CA ARG A 233 -6.99 14.14 -13.06
C ARG A 233 -7.81 14.45 -14.30
#